data_AF-A0A0F9UP17-F1
#
_entry.id   AF-A0A0F9UP17-F1
#
_cell.length_a   1.000
_cell.length_b   1.000
_cell.length_c   1.000
_cell.angle_alpha   90.00
_cell.angle_beta   90.00
_cell.angle_gamma   90.00
#
_symmetry.space_group_name_H-M   'P 1'
#
loop_
_entity.id
_entity.type
_entity.pdbx_description
1 polymer ?
#
loop_
_entity_poly.entity_id
_entity_poly.type
_entity_poly.pdbx_seq_one_letter_code
_entity_poly.pdbx_strand_id
1 'polypeptide(L)'
;MTKEMTYQEKRFYDNAVTAVLEDAHKHREMRPAMSTLLEEIAEAILASRGKHDDPLELEIVQIGGICINILWQLYSKHISHVNNIGTKSHSWGK
;
A
#
# COMPACT_ATOMS: atom_id res chain seq x y z
N MET A 1 -13.20 11.20 25.85
CA MET A 1 -12.69 9.91 26.39
C MET A 1 -12.13 9.11 25.24
N THR A 2 -10.80 9.01 25.14
CA THR A 2 -10.16 8.02 24.27
C THR A 2 -10.30 6.67 24.96
N LYS A 3 -11.07 5.76 24.35
CA LYS A 3 -11.23 4.40 24.85
C LYS A 3 -9.88 3.70 24.68
N GLU A 4 -9.24 3.27 25.76
CA GLU A 4 -8.00 2.50 25.64
C GLU A 4 -8.30 1.14 25.00
N MET A 5 -7.47 0.81 24.01
CA MET A 5 -7.58 -0.39 23.21
C MET A 5 -7.14 -1.60 24.05
N THR A 6 -7.89 -2.69 24.01
CA THR A 6 -7.56 -3.91 24.74
C THR A 6 -6.32 -4.60 24.15
N TYR A 7 -5.66 -5.43 24.95
CA TYR A 7 -4.47 -6.18 24.51
C TYR A 7 -4.74 -7.08 23.29
N GLN A 8 -5.93 -7.69 23.23
CA GLN A 8 -6.32 -8.52 22.09
C GLN A 8 -6.55 -7.70 20.81
N GLU A 9 -7.21 -6.53 20.93
CA GLU A 9 -7.36 -5.60 19.80
C GLU A 9 -5.99 -5.14 19.31
N LYS A 10 -5.08 -4.76 20.21
CA LYS A 10 -3.72 -4.33 19.85
C LYS A 10 -2.95 -5.39 19.06
N ARG A 11 -2.98 -6.65 19.51
CA ARG A 11 -2.33 -7.77 18.80
C ARG A 11 -2.97 -8.05 17.43
N PHE A 12 -4.29 -7.92 17.33
CA PHE A 12 -5.00 -8.07 16.06
C PHE A 12 -4.59 -6.98 15.06
N TYR A 13 -4.52 -5.72 15.50
CA TYR A 13 -4.01 -4.61 14.68
C TYR A 13 -2.56 -4.83 14.25
N ASP A 14 -1.68 -5.28 15.15
CA ASP A 14 -0.28 -5.57 14.83
C ASP A 14 -0.16 -6.65 13.75
N ASN A 15 -1.01 -7.68 13.78
CA ASN A 15 -1.05 -8.74 12.76
C ASN A 15 -1.57 -8.22 11.41
N ALA A 16 -2.63 -7.40 11.41
CA ALA A 16 -3.20 -6.83 10.19
C ALA A 16 -2.22 -5.85 9.51
N VAL A 17 -1.58 -4.98 10.29
CA VAL A 17 -0.55 -4.06 9.79
C VAL A 17 0.63 -4.83 9.20
N THR A 18 1.07 -5.89 9.87
CA THR A 18 2.16 -6.75 9.36
C THR A 18 1.76 -7.39 8.03
N ALA A 19 0.55 -7.94 7.92
CA ALA A 19 0.06 -8.55 6.68
C ALA A 19 0.02 -7.55 5.51
N VAL A 20 -0.45 -6.32 5.76
CA VAL A 20 -0.47 -5.24 4.76
C VAL A 20 0.94 -4.86 4.30
N LEU A 21 1.91 -4.79 5.21
CA LEU A 21 3.30 -4.44 4.87
C LEU A 21 3.99 -5.58 4.10
N GLU A 22 3.75 -6.83 4.48
CA GLU A 22 4.26 -7.99 3.75
C GLU A 22 3.67 -8.06 2.35
N ASP A 23 2.37 -7.80 2.22
CA ASP A 23 1.69 -7.76 0.93
C ASP A 23 2.18 -6.61 0.05
N ALA A 24 2.37 -5.42 0.63
CA ALA A 24 3.01 -4.29 -0.06
C ALA A 24 4.40 -4.66 -0.58
N HIS A 25 5.17 -5.44 0.19
CA HIS A 25 6.48 -5.92 -0.23
C HIS A 25 6.38 -6.90 -1.41
N LYS A 26 5.43 -7.85 -1.38
CA LYS A 26 5.19 -8.77 -2.52
C LYS A 26 4.83 -7.98 -3.78
N HIS A 27 3.95 -6.99 -3.66
CA HIS A 27 3.53 -6.14 -4.76
C HIS A 27 4.62 -5.17 -5.26
N ARG A 28 5.67 -4.92 -4.48
CA ARG A 28 6.77 -4.03 -4.87
C ARG A 28 7.49 -4.50 -6.13
N GLU A 29 7.65 -5.81 -6.26
CA GLU A 29 8.32 -6.43 -7.41
C GLU A 29 7.40 -6.52 -8.63
N MET A 30 6.08 -6.63 -8.39
CA MET A 30 5.08 -6.81 -9.44
C MET A 30 4.66 -5.51 -10.14
N ARG A 31 4.94 -4.33 -9.55
CA ARG A 31 4.50 -3.01 -10.04
C ARG A 31 3.01 -2.99 -10.41
N PRO A 32 2.11 -3.27 -9.44
CA PRO A 32 0.67 -3.26 -9.66
C PRO A 32 0.24 -1.96 -10.33
N ALA A 33 -0.52 -2.13 -11.42
CA ALA A 33 -1.13 -1.02 -12.12
C ALA A 33 -2.40 -0.58 -11.39
N MET A 34 -2.96 0.57 -11.80
CA MET A 34 -4.27 1.00 -11.31
C MET A 34 -5.36 -0.06 -11.52
N SER A 35 -5.24 -0.89 -12.58
CA SER A 35 -6.14 -2.01 -12.84
C SER A 35 -6.11 -3.06 -11.72
N THR A 36 -4.94 -3.37 -11.16
CA THR A 36 -4.80 -4.33 -10.05
C THR A 36 -5.53 -3.81 -8.81
N LEU A 37 -5.43 -2.51 -8.50
CA LEU A 37 -6.20 -1.94 -7.38
C LEU A 37 -7.71 -2.05 -7.59
N LEU A 38 -8.19 -1.83 -8.82
CA LEU A 38 -9.61 -1.94 -9.14
C LEU A 38 -10.13 -3.37 -9.09
N GLU A 39 -9.28 -4.34 -9.42
CA GLU A 39 -9.56 -5.78 -9.32
C GLU A 39 -9.80 -6.17 -7.86
N GLU A 40 -8.86 -5.90 -6.96
CA GLU A 40 -9.00 -6.22 -5.52
C GLU A 40 -10.20 -5.49 -4.89
N ILE A 41 -10.53 -4.26 -5.33
CA ILE A 41 -11.75 -3.56 -4.88
C ILE A 41 -13.01 -4.30 -5.32
N ALA A 42 -13.04 -4.80 -6.55
CA ALA A 42 -14.18 -5.56 -7.06
C ALA A 42 -14.31 -6.89 -6.30
N GLU A 43 -13.20 -7.56 -6.02
CA GLU A 43 -13.12 -8.79 -5.24
C GLU A 43 -13.58 -8.56 -3.79
N ALA A 44 -13.13 -7.49 -3.13
CA ALA A 44 -13.65 -7.07 -1.82
C ALA A 44 -15.18 -6.88 -1.82
N ILE A 45 -15.73 -6.22 -2.85
CA ILE A 45 -17.19 -6.03 -2.98
C ILE A 45 -17.90 -7.39 -3.13
N LEU A 46 -17.33 -8.31 -3.92
CA LEU A 46 -17.88 -9.65 -4.08
C LEU A 46 -17.76 -10.48 -2.79
N ALA A 47 -16.63 -10.41 -2.09
CA ALA A 47 -16.38 -11.07 -0.81
C ALA A 47 -17.36 -10.61 0.27
N SER A 48 -17.64 -9.29 0.35
CA SER A 48 -18.64 -8.72 1.26
C SER A 48 -20.07 -9.25 1.04
N ARG A 49 -20.32 -9.82 -0.16
CA ARG A 49 -21.60 -10.41 -0.56
C ARG A 49 -21.58 -11.94 -0.55
N GLY A 50 -20.49 -12.56 -0.11
CA GLY A 50 -20.28 -14.01 -0.14
C GLY A 50 -20.21 -14.59 -1.55
N LYS A 51 -19.72 -13.80 -2.52
CA LYS A 51 -19.62 -14.16 -3.94
C LYS A 51 -18.17 -14.23 -4.46
N HIS A 52 -17.22 -14.30 -3.55
CA HIS A 52 -15.81 -14.45 -3.82
C HIS A 52 -15.25 -15.49 -2.87
N ASP A 53 -14.24 -16.24 -3.31
CA ASP A 53 -13.68 -17.36 -2.55
C ASP A 53 -12.85 -16.87 -1.37
N ASP A 54 -12.15 -15.75 -1.55
CA ASP A 54 -11.33 -15.15 -0.51
C ASP A 54 -12.15 -14.27 0.47
N PRO A 55 -11.76 -14.26 1.75
CA PRO A 55 -12.47 -13.48 2.77
C PRO A 55 -12.21 -11.98 2.59
N LEU A 56 -13.22 -11.16 2.93
CA LEU A 56 -13.14 -9.70 2.81
C LEU A 56 -11.90 -9.11 3.51
N GLU A 57 -11.51 -9.67 4.64
CA GLU A 57 -10.34 -9.23 5.39
C GLU A 57 -9.04 -9.38 4.59
N LEU A 58 -8.93 -10.41 3.74
CA LEU A 58 -7.76 -10.63 2.89
C LEU A 58 -7.71 -9.60 1.76
N GLU A 59 -8.85 -9.37 1.09
CA GLU A 59 -8.99 -8.36 0.04
C GLU A 59 -8.62 -6.96 0.55
N ILE A 60 -9.04 -6.61 1.76
CA ILE A 60 -8.68 -5.33 2.40
C ILE A 60 -7.16 -5.23 2.63
N VAL A 61 -6.50 -6.34 2.99
CA VAL A 61 -5.04 -6.39 3.15
C VAL A 61 -4.35 -6.15 1.81
N GLN A 62 -4.79 -6.79 0.72
CA GLN A 62 -4.25 -6.60 -0.63
C GLN A 62 -4.44 -5.17 -1.13
N ILE A 63 -5.64 -4.60 -0.99
CA ILE A 63 -5.92 -3.18 -1.30
C ILE A 63 -4.95 -2.27 -0.55
N GLY A 64 -4.75 -2.52 0.75
CA GLY A 64 -3.80 -1.77 1.57
C GLY A 64 -2.36 -1.89 1.06
N GLY A 65 -1.92 -3.11 0.73
CA GLY A 65 -0.59 -3.40 0.21
C GLY A 65 -0.30 -2.67 -1.10
N ILE A 66 -1.24 -2.73 -2.04
CA ILE A 66 -1.15 -2.03 -3.33
C ILE A 66 -1.10 -0.51 -3.13
N CYS A 67 -1.96 0.06 -2.27
CA CYS A 67 -1.97 1.50 -2.00
C CYS A 67 -0.63 1.99 -1.45
N ILE A 68 -0.05 1.28 -0.47
CA ILE A 68 1.25 1.62 0.11
C ILE A 68 2.35 1.57 -0.97
N ASN A 69 2.33 0.53 -1.81
CA ASN A 69 3.32 0.41 -2.88
C ASN A 69 3.19 1.54 -3.92
N ILE A 70 1.98 1.92 -4.31
CA ILE A 70 1.75 3.08 -5.21
C ILE A 70 2.28 4.37 -4.58
N LEU A 71 1.97 4.63 -3.31
CA LEU A 71 2.48 5.79 -2.58
C LEU A 71 4.01 5.80 -2.51
N TRP A 72 4.63 4.65 -2.24
CA TRP A 72 6.07 4.50 -2.23
C TRP A 72 6.70 4.84 -3.60
N GLN A 73 6.10 4.37 -4.70
CA GLN A 73 6.57 4.66 -6.05
C GLN A 73 6.48 6.16 -6.37
N LEU A 74 5.37 6.80 -6.01
CA LEU A 74 5.19 8.25 -6.18
C LEU A 74 6.23 9.04 -5.38
N TYR A 75 6.45 8.67 -4.11
CA TYR A 75 7.45 9.30 -3.25
C TYR A 75 8.88 9.12 -3.79
N SER A 76 9.24 7.92 -4.23
CA SER A 76 10.57 7.60 -4.79
C SER A 76 10.85 8.36 -6.10
N LYS A 77 9.83 8.50 -6.96
CA LYS A 77 9.91 9.33 -8.17
C LYS A 77 10.11 10.80 -7.83
N HIS A 78 9.39 11.31 -6.83
CA HIS A 78 9.52 12.69 -6.37
C HIS A 78 10.93 12.99 -5.83
N ILE A 79 11.50 12.13 -4.97
CA ILE A 79 12.89 12.28 -4.49
C ILE A 79 13.87 12.31 -5.67
N SER A 80 13.70 11.40 -6.63
CA SER A 80 14.57 11.32 -7.80
C SER A 80 14.48 12.57 -8.67
N HIS A 81 13.30 13.19 -8.76
CA HIS A 81 13.10 14.46 -9.48
C HIS A 81 13.75 15.64 -8.75
N VAL A 82 13.55 15.77 -7.44
CA VAL A 82 14.15 16.82 -6.61
C VAL A 82 15.69 16.74 -6.65
N ASN A 83 16.26 15.55 -6.54
CA ASN A 83 17.71 15.36 -6.60
C ASN A 83 18.29 15.66 -8.00
N ASN A 84 17.55 15.42 -9.08
CA ASN A 84 17.97 15.77 -10.45
C ASN A 84 17.89 17.28 -10.73
N ILE A 85 17.01 18.02 -10.06
CA ILE A 85 16.95 19.48 -10.18
C ILE A 85 18.13 20.11 -9.41
N GLY A 86 18.48 19.57 -8.24
CA GLY A 86 19.60 20.06 -7.43
C GLY A 86 20.99 19.86 -8.07
N THR A 87 21.17 18.87 -8.93
CA THR A 87 22.44 18.63 -9.64
C THR A 87 22.58 19.48 -10.91
N LYS A 88 21.49 19.82 -11.59
CA LYS A 88 21.53 20.66 -12.80
C LYS A 88 21.81 22.14 -12.52
N SER A 89 21.50 22.64 -11.33
CA SER A 89 21.78 24.03 -10.94
C SER A 89 23.25 24.33 -10.62
N HIS A 90 24.14 23.33 -10.61
CA HIS A 90 25.57 23.47 -10.30
C HIS A 90 26.52 23.43 -11.52
N SER A 91 25.99 23.64 -12.74
CA SER A 91 26.80 23.55 -13.98
C SER A 91 26.93 24.86 -14.79
N TRP A 92 26.84 26.02 -14.13
CA TRP A 92 27.18 27.32 -14.72
C TRP A 92 28.40 27.91 -14.00
N GLY A 93 29.60 27.51 -14.42
CA GLY A 93 30.82 28.03 -13.80
C GLY A 93 32.10 27.38 -14.32
N LYS A 94 32.37 27.53 -15.62
CA LYS A 94 33.72 27.61 -16.17
C LYS A 94 33.73 28.63 -17.30
#